data_AF-A0A9D2HIW8-F1
#
_entry.id   AF-A0A9D2HIW8-F1
#
_cell.length_a   1.000
_cell.length_b   1.000
_cell.length_c   1.000
_cell.angle_alpha   90.00
_cell.angle_beta   90.00
_cell.angle_gamma   90.00
#
_symmetry.space_group_name_H-M   'P 1'
#
loop_
_entity.id
_entity.type
_entity.pdbx_description
1 polymer ?
#
loop_
_entity_poly.entity_id
_entity_poly.type
_entity_poly.pdbx_seq_one_letter_code
_entity_poly.pdbx_strand_id
1 'polypeptide(L)' 'FVIDSRYRSRRPMIITTNLKLAELKNPPDLAHARIYDRILERCAPILFAGKNFREENAGATRQAAKDIVNRKQD' A
#
# COMPACT_ATOMS: atom_id res chain seq x y z
N PHE A 1 -12.76 -8.72 12.24
CA PHE A 1 -14.06 -9.12 11.64
C PHE A 1 -14.07 -9.16 10.12
N VAL A 2 -13.54 -8.17 9.38
CA VAL A 2 -13.59 -8.15 7.90
C VAL A 2 -12.82 -9.31 7.24
N ILE A 3 -11.53 -9.46 7.57
CA ILE A 3 -10.69 -10.54 7.01
C ILE A 3 -11.28 -11.91 7.34
N ASP A 4 -11.69 -12.10 8.60
CA ASP A 4 -12.33 -13.32 9.08
C ASP A 4 -13.62 -13.68 8.30
N SER A 5 -14.52 -12.72 8.09
CA SER A 5 -15.76 -12.93 7.35
C SER A 5 -15.51 -13.27 5.88
N ARG A 6 -14.58 -12.57 5.22
CA ARG A 6 -14.21 -12.87 3.83
C ARG A 6 -13.51 -14.23 3.69
N TYR A 7 -12.64 -14.57 4.64
CA TYR A 7 -11.99 -15.87 4.71
C TYR A 7 -13.03 -17.00 4.85
N ARG A 8 -13.97 -16.88 5.80
CA ARG A 8 -15.04 -17.87 6.02
C ARG A 8 -16.01 -17.99 4.83
N SER A 9 -16.34 -16.88 4.18
CA SER A 9 -17.17 -16.87 2.97
C SER A 9 -16.43 -17.27 1.68
N ARG A 10 -15.12 -17.54 1.76
CA ARG A 10 -14.26 -17.95 0.63
C ARG A 10 -14.28 -16.99 -0.57
N ARG A 11 -14.67 -15.74 -0.36
CA ARG A 11 -14.69 -14.72 -1.43
C ARG A 11 -13.27 -14.21 -1.70
N PRO A 12 -12.91 -13.94 -2.96
CA PRO A 12 -11.60 -13.40 -3.29
C PRO A 12 -11.37 -12.05 -2.62
N MET A 13 -10.10 -11.76 -2.32
CA MET A 13 -9.65 -10.50 -1.73
C MET A 13 -8.32 -10.07 -2.33
N ILE A 14 -8.18 -8.77 -2.55
CA ILE A 14 -6.92 -8.11 -2.90
C ILE A 14 -6.57 -7.20 -1.72
N ILE A 15 -5.35 -7.33 -1.23
CA ILE A 15 -4.86 -6.58 -0.06
C ILE A 15 -3.59 -5.85 -0.46
N THR A 16 -3.54 -4.57 -0.14
CA THR A 16 -2.36 -3.72 -0.25
C THR A 16 -1.89 -3.34 1.14
N THR A 17 -0.59 -3.45 1.40
CA THR A 17 0.00 -3.06 2.69
C THR A 17 1.39 -2.47 2.47
N ASN A 18 1.78 -1.56 3.34
CA ASN A 18 3.14 -1.02 3.40
C ASN A 18 4.04 -1.83 4.35
N LEU A 19 3.52 -2.86 5.01
CA LEU A 19 4.30 -3.76 5.84
C LEU A 19 5.19 -4.65 4.97
N LYS A 20 6.44 -4.83 5.39
CA LYS A 20 7.34 -5.81 4.81
C LYS A 20 6.82 -7.21 5.09
N LEU A 21 7.20 -8.17 4.23
CA LEU A 21 6.87 -9.57 4.44
C LEU A 21 7.36 -10.09 5.81
N ALA A 22 8.51 -9.59 6.30
CA ALA A 22 9.02 -9.96 7.62
C ALA A 22 8.11 -9.50 8.76
N GLU A 23 7.46 -8.34 8.65
CA GLU A 23 6.53 -7.82 9.66
C GLU A 23 5.21 -8.60 9.65
N LEU A 24 4.77 -9.06 8.47
CA LEU A 24 3.62 -9.97 8.37
C LEU A 24 3.88 -11.33 9.00
N LYS A 25 5.12 -11.84 8.90
CA LYS A 25 5.54 -13.12 9.48
C LYS A 25 5.89 -13.04 10.97
N ASN A 26 6.26 -11.86 11.46
CA ASN A 26 6.65 -11.62 12.86
C ASN A 26 5.79 -10.49 13.47
N PRO A 27 4.49 -10.74 13.66
CA PRO A 27 3.57 -9.76 14.23
C PRO A 27 3.85 -9.50 15.72
N PRO A 28 3.55 -8.29 16.22
CA PRO A 28 3.82 -7.92 17.62
C PRO A 28 2.84 -8.56 18.61
N ASP A 29 1.65 -8.97 18.16
CA ASP A 29 0.62 -9.54 19.03
C ASP A 29 -0.19 -10.65 18.34
N LEU A 30 -0.95 -11.39 19.16
CA LEU A 30 -1.76 -12.53 18.72
C LEU A 30 -2.92 -12.13 17.79
N ALA A 31 -3.47 -10.93 17.93
CA ALA A 31 -4.57 -10.48 17.10
C ALA A 31 -4.09 -10.27 15.66
N HIS A 32 -2.94 -9.61 15.48
CA HIS A 32 -2.29 -9.44 14.20
C HIS A 32 -1.81 -10.77 13.63
N ALA A 33 -1.26 -11.68 14.46
CA ALA A 33 -0.88 -13.02 14.02
C ALA A 33 -2.02 -13.78 13.35
N ARG A 34 -3.20 -13.81 13.98
CA ARG A 34 -4.39 -14.47 13.42
C ARG A 34 -4.86 -13.82 12.12
N ILE A 35 -4.72 -12.50 11.99
CA ILE A 35 -5.12 -11.78 10.77
C ILE A 35 -4.13 -12.08 9.64
N TYR A 36 -2.82 -11.99 9.90
CA TYR A 36 -1.78 -12.16 8.89
C TYR A 36 -1.70 -13.62 8.42
N ASP A 37 -1.89 -14.61 9.29
CA ASP A 37 -1.95 -16.03 8.89
C ASP A 37 -3.02 -16.28 7.83
N ARG A 38 -4.23 -15.75 8.03
CA ARG A 38 -5.35 -15.91 7.08
C ARG A 38 -5.10 -15.22 5.76
N ILE A 39 -4.38 -14.10 5.79
CA ILE A 39 -3.98 -13.38 4.57
C ILE A 39 -2.93 -14.20 3.84
N LEU A 40 -1.91 -14.69 4.53
CA LEU A 40 -0.82 -15.48 3.94
C LEU A 40 -1.28 -16.85 3.42
N GLU A 41 -2.33 -17.43 4.01
CA GLU A 41 -2.95 -18.67 3.51
C GLU A 41 -3.68 -18.46 2.16
N ARG A 42 -4.29 -17.29 1.96
CA ARG A 42 -5.21 -17.04 0.82
C ARG A 42 -4.62 -16.17 -0.28
N CYS A 43 -3.61 -15.37 0.02
CA CYS A 43 -3.04 -14.37 -0.89
C CYS A 43 -1.57 -14.69 -1.22
N ALA A 44 -1.22 -14.64 -2.50
CA ALA A 44 0.16 -14.65 -2.93
C ALA A 44 0.78 -13.25 -2.79
N PRO A 45 1.85 -13.06 -2.00
CA PRO A 45 2.44 -11.74 -1.81
C PRO A 45 3.20 -11.30 -3.07
N ILE A 46 3.00 -10.04 -3.47
CA ILE A 46 3.74 -9.38 -4.55
C ILE A 46 4.43 -8.14 -3.98
N LEU A 47 5.76 -8.06 -4.12
CA LEU A 47 6.54 -6.91 -3.66
C LEU A 47 6.48 -5.80 -4.71
N PHE A 48 5.91 -4.66 -4.33
CA PHE A 48 5.98 -3.44 -5.11
C PHE A 48 7.11 -2.57 -4.56
N ALA A 49 8.29 -2.70 -5.16
CA ALA A 49 9.44 -1.84 -4.88
C ALA A 49 9.57 -0.79 -6.01
N GLY A 50 9.95 0.44 -5.67
CA GLY A 50 10.10 1.50 -6.65
C GLY A 50 10.09 2.90 -6.03
N LYS A 51 10.21 3.91 -6.88
CA LYS A 51 10.10 5.31 -6.47
C LYS A 51 8.66 5.65 -6.08
N ASN A 52 8.50 6.60 -5.18
CA ASN A 52 7.20 7.11 -4.80
C ASN A 52 6.63 7.96 -5.96
N PHE A 53 5.67 7.42 -6.71
CA PHE A 53 5.03 8.12 -7.82
C PHE A 53 4.38 9.44 -7.39
N ARG A 54 3.98 9.58 -6.12
CA ARG A 54 3.40 10.84 -5.62
C ARG A 54 4.45 11.94 -5.52
N GLU A 55 5.67 11.61 -5.12
CA GLU A 55 6.76 12.59 -5.05
C GLU A 55 7.16 13.08 -6.45
N GLU A 56 7.21 12.17 -7.42
CA GLU A 56 7.47 12.52 -8.82
C GLU A 56 6.38 13.45 -9.38
N ASN A 57 5.11 13.10 -9.18
CA ASN A 57 3.98 13.92 -9.61
C ASN A 57 3.96 15.29 -8.91
N ALA A 58 4.34 15.35 -7.63
CA ALA A 58 4.46 16.61 -6.90
C ALA A 58 5.58 17.49 -7.48
N GLY A 59 6.70 16.90 -7.87
CA GLY A 59 7.78 17.61 -8.57
C GLY A 59 7.33 18.23 -9.90
N ALA A 60 6.64 17.45 -10.73
CA ALA A 60 6.09 17.91 -12.00
C ALA A 60 5.05 19.03 -11.81
N THR A 61 4.14 18.87 -10.84
CA THR A 61 3.12 19.88 -10.50
C THR A 61 3.76 21.19 -10.04
N ARG A 62 4.80 21.10 -9.19
CA ARG A 62 5.53 22.27 -8.71
C ARG A 62 6.26 22.99 -9.85
N GLN A 63 6.83 22.25 -10.81
CA GLN A 63 7.48 22.85 -11.97
C GLN A 63 6.46 23.58 -12.85
N ALA A 64 5.34 22.94 -13.17
CA ALA A 64 4.26 23.57 -13.93
C ALA A 64 3.75 24.85 -13.26
N ALA A 65 3.60 24.84 -11.93
CA ALA A 65 3.21 26.03 -11.18
C ALA A 65 4.24 27.16 -11.28
N LYS A 66 5.54 26.85 -11.19
CA LYS A 66 6.61 27.85 -11.37
C LYS A 66 6.55 28.48 -12.77
N ASP A 67 6.36 27.66 -13.80
CA ASP A 67 6.32 28.13 -15.19
C ASP A 67 5.12 29.08 -15.42
N ILE A 68 3.96 28.80 -14.81
CA ILE A 68 2.77 29.67 -14.88
C ILE A 68 3.02 31.02 -14.19
N VAL A 69 3.68 31.02 -13.04
CA VAL A 69 3.97 32.24 -12.28
C VAL A 69 4.99 33.11 -13.02
N ASN A 70 6.05 32.50 -13.56
CA ASN A 70 7.10 33.23 -14.27
C ASN A 70 6.60 33.84 -15.59
N ARG A 71 5.67 33.19 -16.31
CA ARG A 71 5.06 33.73 -17.53
C ARG A 71 4.21 35.00 -17.33
N LYS A 72 3.84 35.35 -16.09
CA LYS A 72 3.10 36.57 -15.79
C LYS A 72 4.00 37.74 -15.39
N GLN A 73 5.32 37.53 -15.33
CA GLN A 73 6.30 38.57 -14.99
C GLN A 73 6.92 39.27 -16.22
N ASP A 74 6.54 38.84 -17.43
CA ASP A 74 6.76 39.55 -18.70
C ASP A 74 5.48 40.26 -19.15
#